data_AF-A0A4Q3J3Q0-F1
#
_entry.id   AF-A0A4Q3J3Q0-F1
#
_cell.length_a   1.000
_cell.length_b   1.000
_cell.length_c   1.000
_cell.angle_alpha   90.00
_cell.angle_beta   90.00
_cell.angle_gamma   90.00
#
_symmetry.space_group_name_H-M   'P 1'
#
loop_
_entity.id
_entity.type
_entity.pdbx_description
1 polymer ?
#
loop_
_entity_poly.entity_id
_entity_poly.type
_entity_poly.pdbx_seq_one_letter_code
_entity_poly.pdbx_strand_id
1 'polypeptide(L)'
;MVTSESPSPDAIPAFCRDCLAVQRGSGRRCEACGSPRVTRHAELFDLSIAHLDCDAFYAAVEKRDRPDLADKPVIIGGGRRGVVTTACYIARITGVRSAMPMFQALKLCPEAVIIKPDMVKYA
;
A
#
# COMPACT_ATOMS: atom_id res chain seq x y z
N MET A 1 -34.01 10.46 19.42
CA MET A 1 -33.30 10.54 20.71
C MET A 1 -32.16 9.54 20.67
N VAL A 2 -30.98 9.95 20.22
CA VAL A 2 -29.76 9.14 20.37
C VAL A 2 -29.11 9.64 21.65
N THR A 3 -29.14 8.82 22.71
CA THR A 3 -28.48 9.12 23.97
C THR A 3 -26.97 9.10 23.72
N SER A 4 -26.38 10.29 23.61
CA SER A 4 -24.94 10.49 23.64
C SER A 4 -24.46 10.26 25.08
N GLU A 5 -24.27 9.01 25.47
CA GLU A 5 -23.41 8.72 26.62
C GLU A 5 -21.97 9.02 26.20
N SER A 6 -21.48 10.15 26.70
CA SER A 6 -20.06 10.49 26.71
C SER A 6 -19.28 9.35 27.40
N PRO A 7 -18.22 8.82 26.78
CA PRO A 7 -17.40 7.77 27.39
C PRO A 7 -16.87 8.28 28.74
N SER A 8 -16.87 7.42 29.76
CA SER A 8 -16.32 7.78 31.07
C SER A 8 -14.85 8.18 30.90
N PRO A 9 -14.38 9.22 31.61
CA PRO A 9 -13.00 9.73 31.47
C PRO A 9 -11.91 8.68 31.82
N ASP A 10 -12.30 7.57 32.44
CA ASP A 10 -11.41 6.46 32.82
C ASP A 10 -11.38 5.29 31.82
N ALA A 11 -12.16 5.34 30.74
CA ALA A 11 -12.20 4.25 29.76
C ALA A 11 -11.00 4.34 28.80
N ILE A 12 -10.00 3.46 29.00
CA ILE A 12 -8.84 3.37 28.10
C ILE A 12 -9.32 3.06 26.67
N PRO A 13 -9.00 3.93 25.69
CA PRO A 13 -9.35 3.73 24.30
C PRO A 13 -8.92 2.37 23.78
N ALA A 14 -9.74 1.78 22.92
CA ALA A 14 -9.52 0.42 22.46
C ALA A 14 -10.07 0.18 21.05
N PHE A 15 -9.45 -0.76 20.33
CA PHE A 15 -9.96 -1.24 19.05
C PHE A 15 -9.70 -2.74 18.86
N CYS A 16 -10.49 -3.37 18.01
CA CYS A 16 -10.28 -4.75 17.60
C CYS A 16 -9.24 -4.85 16.48
N ARG A 17 -8.22 -5.69 16.62
CA ARG A 17 -7.19 -5.85 15.57
C ARG A 17 -7.65 -6.63 14.34
N ASP A 18 -8.79 -7.32 14.41
CA ASP A 18 -9.29 -8.11 13.28
C ASP A 18 -10.33 -7.35 12.46
N CYS A 19 -11.28 -6.64 13.11
CA CYS A 19 -12.32 -5.90 12.40
C CYS A 19 -12.21 -4.38 12.51
N LEU A 20 -11.21 -3.87 13.23
CA LEU A 20 -10.93 -2.45 13.42
C LEU A 20 -12.03 -1.64 14.15
N ALA A 21 -13.06 -2.30 14.66
CA ALA A 21 -14.10 -1.64 15.45
C ALA A 21 -13.53 -1.05 16.76
N VAL A 22 -13.82 0.22 17.03
CA VAL A 22 -13.54 0.89 18.31
C VAL A 22 -14.37 0.22 19.41
N GLN A 23 -13.75 -0.07 20.55
CA GLN A 23 -14.40 -0.72 21.69
C GLN A 23 -14.66 0.30 22.79
N ARG A 24 -15.91 0.37 23.27
CA ARG A 24 -16.32 1.30 24.34
C ARG A 24 -16.34 0.63 25.70
N GLY A 25 -16.66 -0.66 25.78
CA GLY A 25 -16.65 -1.42 27.03
C GLY A 25 -15.25 -1.92 27.43
N SER A 26 -15.15 -2.43 28.66
CA SER A 26 -13.95 -3.07 29.23
C SER A 26 -13.87 -4.59 28.94
N GLY A 27 -14.76 -5.10 28.10
CA GLY A 27 -14.84 -6.52 27.75
C GLY A 27 -13.53 -7.07 27.16
N ARG A 28 -13.27 -8.36 27.41
CA ARG A 28 -12.11 -9.10 26.86
C ARG A 28 -12.27 -9.52 25.40
N ARG A 29 -13.48 -9.38 24.84
CA ARG A 29 -13.81 -9.75 23.47
C ARG A 29 -14.43 -8.56 22.76
N CYS A 30 -14.22 -8.50 21.45
CA CYS A 30 -14.80 -7.48 20.60
C CYS A 30 -16.33 -7.58 20.60
N GLU A 31 -17.01 -6.47 20.86
CA GLU A 31 -18.48 -6.36 20.87
C GLU A 31 -19.10 -6.58 19.48
N ALA A 32 -18.33 -6.35 18.41
CA ALA A 32 -18.79 -6.48 17.03
C ALA A 32 -18.57 -7.87 16.42
N CYS A 33 -17.43 -8.52 16.69
CA CYS A 33 -17.05 -9.78 16.03
C CYS A 33 -16.68 -10.92 16.99
N GLY A 34 -16.70 -10.70 18.30
CA GLY A 34 -16.34 -11.70 19.31
C GLY A 34 -14.84 -12.05 19.39
N SER A 35 -14.00 -11.45 18.54
CA SER A 35 -12.55 -11.67 18.54
C SER A 35 -11.94 -11.34 19.91
N PRO A 36 -11.00 -12.15 20.43
CA PRO A 36 -10.27 -11.83 21.65
C PRO A 36 -9.15 -10.79 21.42
N ARG A 37 -8.88 -10.36 20.18
CA ARG A 37 -7.75 -9.48 19.82
C ARG A 37 -8.08 -8.00 19.98
N VAL A 38 -8.54 -7.62 21.17
CA VAL A 38 -8.78 -6.21 21.53
C VAL A 38 -7.50 -5.61 22.08
N THR A 39 -7.07 -4.47 21.53
CA THR A 39 -5.92 -3.71 22.02
C THR A 39 -6.39 -2.41 22.66
N ARG A 40 -5.83 -2.09 23.82
CA ARG A 40 -6.17 -0.90 24.62
C ARG A 40 -4.91 -0.09 24.88
N HIS A 41 -4.97 1.22 24.69
CA HIS A 41 -3.87 2.12 25.00
C HIS A 41 -4.43 3.50 25.32
N ALA A 42 -3.89 4.17 26.34
CA ALA A 42 -4.37 5.50 26.75
C ALA A 42 -4.25 6.51 25.61
N GLU A 43 -3.12 6.46 24.89
CA GLU A 43 -2.77 7.40 23.82
C GLU A 43 -3.13 6.88 22.42
N LEU A 44 -4.04 5.90 22.31
CA LEU A 44 -4.31 5.20 21.04
C LEU A 44 -4.65 6.14 19.87
N PHE A 45 -5.28 7.27 20.16
CA PHE A 45 -5.73 8.25 19.17
C PHE A 45 -5.01 9.60 19.26
N ASP A 46 -3.96 9.69 20.09
CA ASP A 46 -3.27 10.95 20.36
C ASP A 46 -2.17 11.22 19.33
N LEU A 47 -1.59 10.16 18.77
CA LEU A 47 -0.56 10.25 17.73
C LEU A 47 -1.20 10.44 16.35
N SER A 48 -0.87 11.54 15.69
CA SER A 48 -1.14 11.72 14.26
C SER A 48 -0.13 10.91 13.44
N ILE A 49 -0.62 9.94 12.67
CA ILE A 49 0.19 9.08 11.81
C ILE A 49 -0.10 9.41 10.35
N ALA A 50 0.94 9.66 9.56
CA ALA A 50 0.86 9.80 8.11
C ALA A 50 1.64 8.67 7.43
N HIS A 51 1.01 8.01 6.45
CA HIS A 51 1.66 7.04 5.58
C HIS A 51 1.94 7.68 4.23
N LEU A 52 3.21 7.77 3.85
CA LEU A 52 3.66 8.31 2.57
C LEU A 52 4.21 7.18 1.72
N ASP A 53 3.70 7.05 0.50
CA ASP A 53 4.16 6.08 -0.49
C ASP A 53 4.43 6.79 -1.82
N CYS A 54 5.50 6.40 -2.51
CA CYS A 54 5.85 6.98 -3.79
C CYS A 54 5.20 6.23 -4.95
N ASP A 55 4.35 6.95 -5.69
CA ASP A 55 3.63 6.43 -6.85
C ASP A 55 4.57 5.84 -7.92
N ALA A 56 4.43 4.54 -8.17
CA ALA A 56 5.23 3.80 -9.17
C ALA A 56 6.74 4.12 -9.10
N PHE A 57 7.29 4.25 -7.88
CA PHE A 57 8.55 4.92 -7.55
C PHE A 57 9.67 4.82 -8.61
N TYR A 58 10.23 3.62 -8.88
CA TYR A 58 11.36 3.51 -9.82
C TYR A 58 10.99 3.91 -11.25
N ALA A 59 9.77 3.59 -11.71
CA ALA A 59 9.33 4.00 -13.05
C ALA A 59 9.11 5.52 -13.13
N ALA A 60 8.65 6.15 -12.05
CA ALA A 60 8.51 7.60 -11.96
C ALA A 60 9.87 8.30 -12.00
N VAL A 61 10.87 7.78 -11.28
CA VAL A 61 12.26 8.28 -11.33
C VAL A 61 12.82 8.18 -12.75
N GLU A 62 12.62 7.06 -13.43
CA GLU A 62 13.10 6.89 -14.80
C GLU A 62 12.41 7.81 -15.82
N LYS A 63 11.10 8.04 -15.68
CA LYS A 63 10.35 8.97 -16.54
C LYS A 63 10.69 10.44 -16.28
N ARG A 64 10.97 10.81 -15.03
CA ARG A 64 11.44 12.16 -14.66
C ARG A 64 12.74 12.49 -15.38
N ASP A 65 13.68 11.56 -15.38
CA ASP A 65 15.03 11.80 -15.93
C ASP A 65 15.12 11.57 -17.44
N ARG A 66 14.12 10.90 -18.03
CA ARG A 66 13.99 10.67 -19.47
C ARG A 66 12.61 11.12 -19.97
N PRO A 67 12.45 12.42 -20.30
CA PRO A 67 11.18 12.97 -20.73
C PRO A 67 10.57 12.29 -21.96
N ASP A 68 11.40 11.66 -22.81
CA ASP A 68 10.94 10.90 -23.97
C ASP A 68 10.16 9.61 -23.59
N LEU A 69 10.15 9.24 -22.31
CA LEU A 69 9.38 8.13 -21.75
C LEU A 69 8.03 8.55 -21.16
N ALA A 70 7.71 9.85 -21.11
CA ALA A 70 6.52 10.37 -20.43
C ALA A 70 5.24 9.61 -20.82
N ASP A 71 5.01 9.44 -22.11
CA ASP A 71 3.81 8.80 -22.66
C ASP A 71 3.99 7.32 -23.05
N LYS A 72 5.14 6.73 -22.69
CA LYS A 72 5.44 5.33 -23.02
C LYS A 72 5.11 4.38 -21.86
N PRO A 73 4.65 3.15 -22.13
CA PRO A 73 4.63 2.12 -21.11
C PRO A 73 6.05 1.77 -20.70
N VAL A 74 6.35 1.89 -19.40
CA VAL A 74 7.66 1.64 -18.81
C VAL A 74 7.55 0.56 -17.74
N ILE A 75 8.42 -0.43 -17.84
CA ILE A 75 8.55 -1.53 -16.88
C ILE A 75 9.98 -1.55 -16.36
N ILE A 76 10.12 -1.47 -15.04
CA ILE A 76 11.38 -1.67 -14.35
C ILE A 76 11.46 -3.14 -13.95
N GLY A 77 12.48 -3.83 -14.44
CA GLY A 77 12.66 -5.25 -14.21
C GLY A 77 13.62 -5.86 -15.23
N GLY A 78 13.77 -7.18 -15.20
CA GLY A 78 14.61 -7.89 -16.15
C GLY A 78 15.29 -9.12 -15.56
N GLY A 79 16.13 -9.76 -16.38
CA GLY A 79 16.77 -11.04 -16.08
C GLY A 79 16.06 -12.23 -16.74
N ARG A 80 16.80 -13.33 -16.96
CA ARG A 80 16.32 -14.52 -17.71
C ARG A 80 15.09 -15.20 -17.08
N ARG A 81 14.94 -15.07 -15.77
CA ARG A 81 13.77 -15.50 -14.98
C ARG A 81 13.30 -14.37 -14.06
N GLY A 82 13.37 -13.14 -14.56
CA GLY A 82 13.06 -11.94 -13.81
C GLY A 82 11.57 -11.71 -13.61
N VAL A 83 11.28 -10.82 -12.67
CA VAL A 83 9.94 -10.27 -12.43
C VAL A 83 9.94 -8.76 -12.63
N VAL A 84 8.75 -8.20 -12.80
CA VAL A 84 8.52 -6.76 -12.77
C VAL A 84 8.78 -6.24 -11.36
N THR A 85 9.77 -5.40 -11.18
CA THR A 85 10.00 -4.68 -9.92
C THR A 85 8.91 -3.63 -9.72
N THR A 86 8.68 -2.81 -10.76
CA THR A 86 7.55 -1.89 -10.83
C THR A 86 7.22 -1.57 -12.28
N ALA A 87 6.03 -1.04 -12.52
CA ALA A 87 5.57 -0.60 -13.83
C ALA A 87 4.85 0.74 -13.69
N CYS A 88 5.03 1.64 -14.66
CA CYS A 88 4.30 2.91 -14.68
C CYS A 88 2.81 2.67 -14.93
N TYR A 89 1.97 3.67 -14.63
CA TYR A 89 0.52 3.55 -14.80
C TYR A 89 0.09 3.19 -16.23
N ILE A 90 0.76 3.70 -17.27
CA ILE A 90 0.46 3.33 -18.68
C ILE A 90 0.59 1.80 -18.91
N ALA A 91 1.68 1.18 -18.43
CA ALA A 91 1.84 -0.27 -18.51
C ALA A 91 0.86 -1.03 -17.58
N ARG A 92 0.41 -0.42 -16.48
CA ARG A 92 -0.60 -1.05 -15.59
C ARG A 92 -1.99 -1.12 -16.21
N ILE A 93 -2.30 -0.28 -17.21
CA ILE A 93 -3.57 -0.31 -17.95
C ILE A 93 -3.72 -1.61 -18.73
N THR A 94 -2.61 -2.14 -19.27
CA THR A 94 -2.59 -3.41 -20.02
C THR A 94 -2.57 -4.64 -19.10
N GLY A 95 -2.63 -4.44 -17.78
CA GLY A 95 -2.70 -5.51 -16.79
C GLY A 95 -1.36 -5.90 -16.16
N VAL A 96 -0.26 -5.23 -16.51
CA VAL A 96 1.05 -5.47 -15.85
C VAL A 96 0.98 -5.09 -14.37
N ARG A 97 1.58 -5.93 -13.51
CA ARG A 97 1.64 -5.74 -12.05
C ARG A 97 3.05 -6.01 -11.53
N SER A 98 3.38 -5.46 -10.37
CA SER A 98 4.61 -5.82 -9.65
C SER A 98 4.65 -7.31 -9.33
N ALA A 99 5.85 -7.88 -9.24
CA ALA A 99 6.15 -9.31 -9.08
C ALA A 99 5.66 -10.22 -10.22
N MET A 100 5.03 -9.69 -11.27
CA MET A 100 4.67 -10.47 -12.46
C MET A 100 5.92 -10.98 -13.19
N PRO A 101 5.97 -12.24 -13.66
CA PRO A 101 7.06 -12.73 -14.50
C PRO A 101 7.23 -11.87 -15.76
N MET A 102 8.47 -11.53 -16.11
CA MET A 102 8.74 -10.62 -17.24
C MET A 102 8.18 -11.13 -18.58
N PHE A 103 8.19 -12.45 -18.81
CA PHE A 103 7.62 -13.03 -20.03
C PHE A 103 6.10 -12.79 -20.13
N GLN A 104 5.38 -12.76 -19.01
CA GLN A 104 3.95 -12.51 -18.98
C GLN A 104 3.68 -11.01 -19.14
N ALA A 105 4.48 -10.16 -18.49
CA ALA A 105 4.39 -8.72 -18.65
C ALA A 105 4.59 -8.28 -20.11
N LEU A 106 5.57 -8.86 -20.81
CA LEU A 106 5.83 -8.60 -22.23
C LEU A 106 4.73 -9.14 -23.16
N LYS A 107 4.02 -10.21 -22.77
CA LYS A 107 2.83 -10.67 -23.52
C LYS A 107 1.66 -9.70 -23.38
N LEU A 108 1.49 -9.10 -22.20
CA LEU A 108 0.42 -8.13 -21.93
C LEU A 108 0.72 -6.74 -22.52
N CYS A 109 2.00 -6.35 -22.53
CA CYS A 109 2.46 -5.03 -22.97
C CYS A 109 3.69 -5.18 -23.88
N PRO A 110 3.52 -5.64 -25.14
CA PRO A 110 4.64 -5.88 -26.07
C PRO A 110 5.46 -4.63 -26.41
N GLU A 111 4.83 -3.46 -26.34
CA GLU A 111 5.41 -2.14 -26.63
C GLU A 111 6.12 -1.50 -25.43
N ALA A 112 6.17 -2.18 -24.28
CA ALA A 112 6.81 -1.67 -23.07
C ALA A 112 8.31 -1.44 -23.24
N VAL A 113 8.79 -0.27 -22.79
CA VAL A 113 10.20 0.00 -22.60
C VAL A 113 10.66 -0.67 -21.31
N ILE A 114 11.58 -1.63 -21.44
CA ILE A 114 12.13 -2.38 -20.30
C ILE A 114 13.43 -1.73 -19.83
N ILE A 115 13.49 -1.37 -18.54
CA ILE A 115 14.66 -0.75 -17.92
C ILE A 115 15.12 -1.61 -16.74
N LYS A 116 16.42 -1.93 -16.68
CA LYS A 116 17.00 -2.60 -15.52
C LYS A 116 17.00 -1.65 -14.32
N PRO A 117 16.70 -2.14 -13.10
CA PRO A 117 16.72 -1.29 -11.90
C PRO A 117 18.13 -0.76 -11.61
N ASP A 118 18.22 0.52 -11.23
CA ASP A 118 19.42 1.19 -10.75
C ASP A 118 19.25 1.54 -9.26
N MET A 119 19.74 0.66 -8.39
CA MET A 119 19.51 0.81 -6.94
C MET A 119 20.31 1.97 -6.33
N VAL A 120 21.41 2.39 -6.96
CA VAL A 120 22.20 3.54 -6.47
C VAL A 120 21.42 4.83 -6.71
N LYS A 121 20.75 4.92 -7.86
CA LYS A 121 19.89 6.07 -8.21
C LYS A 121 18.65 6.19 -7.32
N TYR A 122 18.12 5.08 -6.82
CA TYR A 122 16.87 5.06 -6.05
C TYR A 122 17.03 5.15 -4.53
N ALA A 123 18.28 5.18 -4.05
CA ALA A 123 18.63 5.18 -2.63
C ALA A 123 18.43 6.55 -1.96
#